data_AF-A0A519MF82-F1
#
_entry.id   AF-A0A519MF82-F1
#
_cell.length_a   1.000
_cell.length_b   1.000
_cell.length_c   1.000
_cell.angle_alpha   90.00
_cell.angle_beta   90.00
_cell.angle_gamma   90.00
#
_symmetry.space_group_name_H-M   'P 1'
#
loop_
_entity.id
_entity.type
_entity.pdbx_description
1 polymer ?
#
loop_
_entity_poly.entity_id
_entity_poly.type
_entity_poly.pdbx_seq_one_letter_code
_entity_poly.pdbx_strand_id
1 'polypeptide(L)'
;RVKKLCYSLNDFVDPVKVAMRVIEGLYDGVTTSELDNLAAETAASMTVSHPDYAQLAARIAVSNLHKNTKKSFSETMSDMYHYVNPRTNTAAPLLSDEVYEAIMANAEKLDSTIIYNRDFNYDYFGFKTLERSYLLKINGQIVERPQHMLMRVSVGIHLNDIDAAIETYELMSKKFFTHATPTLFNSGTPKPQMSSCFLLTMKDDSIDGIYDTLKQTAKISQSAGGIGLAIHNIRATGSYISGTNGTSNGIVPMLRVYDMTARYVDQGGGKRKGSFAIYIEPWHADIFDFLDLRKNHGKEEMRTRDLFLGMWIPDLFMKRVQEDGPWTLMCPNECPGLSDNHSEAFEELYLGYEAAGKGRKTIKARDIWEKILESQVETGLPYMLYKDAANRKSNQKNLGTIRSSNLCTEIIEYTSPDEVAVCNLASISLPMFVEKGTFNHEKLYDVTKRVTLNLNKVIDRNYYPVEEAKNSNMRHRPVGLGVQGLADAFILMRLPFTSDEAKKVNQEIFETLYFAAVTSSMELSKIEGPYSTFEGSPISKGEFQFNLWGLNDADLSGRWDWASLRKEVVQHGVRNSLLVAPMPTASTSQILGNNEAFEPYTSNI
;
A
#
# COMPACT_ATOMS: atom_id res chain seq x y z
N ARG A 1 -31.56 -23.55 12.09
CA ARG A 1 -31.05 -22.27 11.55
C ARG A 1 -29.75 -22.49 10.78
N VAL A 2 -28.71 -23.05 11.42
CA VAL A 2 -27.43 -23.44 10.78
C VAL A 2 -27.62 -24.22 9.46
N LYS A 3 -28.48 -25.26 9.45
CA LYS A 3 -28.79 -26.03 8.22
C LYS A 3 -29.21 -25.18 7.00
N LYS A 4 -29.90 -24.04 7.20
CA LYS A 4 -30.33 -23.17 6.09
C LYS A 4 -29.15 -22.42 5.46
N LEU A 5 -28.02 -22.32 6.15
CA LEU A 5 -26.80 -21.64 5.70
C LEU A 5 -25.80 -22.59 5.04
N CYS A 6 -26.08 -23.90 5.01
CA CYS A 6 -25.23 -24.92 4.39
C CYS A 6 -25.45 -25.11 2.88
N TYR A 7 -26.13 -24.18 2.20
CA TYR A 7 -26.38 -24.30 0.76
C TYR A 7 -25.07 -24.33 -0.03
N SER A 8 -24.94 -25.26 -0.97
CA SER A 8 -23.74 -25.41 -1.83
C SER A 8 -22.43 -25.65 -1.07
N LEU A 9 -22.48 -26.06 0.20
CA LEU A 9 -21.31 -26.56 0.93
C LEU A 9 -21.18 -28.07 0.73
N ASN A 10 -19.98 -28.59 0.90
CA ASN A 10 -19.69 -30.01 0.84
C ASN A 10 -20.43 -30.80 1.94
N ASP A 11 -20.82 -32.05 1.65
CA ASP A 11 -21.51 -32.96 2.57
C ASP A 11 -20.70 -33.30 3.85
N PHE A 12 -19.38 -33.07 3.85
CA PHE A 12 -18.56 -33.16 5.06
C PHE A 12 -18.92 -32.08 6.11
N VAL A 13 -19.64 -31.03 5.73
CA VAL A 13 -20.16 -30.01 6.65
C VAL A 13 -21.46 -30.47 7.28
N ASP A 14 -21.39 -30.87 8.55
CA ASP A 14 -22.52 -31.37 9.32
C ASP A 14 -23.04 -30.29 10.29
N PRO A 15 -24.20 -29.65 10.01
CA PRO A 15 -24.77 -28.64 10.88
C PRO A 15 -25.22 -29.19 12.25
N VAL A 16 -25.44 -30.50 12.38
CA VAL A 16 -25.81 -31.13 13.66
C VAL A 16 -24.62 -31.16 14.60
N LYS A 17 -23.42 -31.49 14.10
CA LYS A 17 -22.18 -31.45 14.90
C LYS A 17 -21.90 -30.07 15.46
N VAL A 18 -22.08 -29.03 14.64
CA VAL A 18 -21.94 -27.64 15.10
C VAL A 18 -22.93 -27.36 16.23
N ALA A 19 -24.22 -27.71 16.05
CA ALA A 19 -25.24 -27.47 17.06
C ALA A 19 -24.96 -28.20 18.38
N MET A 20 -24.52 -29.47 18.32
CA MET A 20 -24.18 -30.25 19.51
C MET A 20 -23.06 -29.60 20.33
N ARG A 21 -21.97 -29.17 19.67
CA ARG A 21 -20.86 -28.48 20.34
C ARG A 21 -21.26 -27.14 20.94
N VAL A 22 -22.16 -26.41 20.27
CA VAL A 22 -22.67 -25.13 20.79
C VAL A 22 -23.48 -25.35 22.07
N ILE A 23 -24.30 -26.42 22.13
CA ILE A 23 -25.13 -26.73 23.32
C ILE A 23 -24.27 -26.93 24.58
N GLU A 24 -23.09 -27.53 24.43
CA GLU A 24 -22.15 -27.76 25.55
C GLU A 24 -21.63 -26.45 26.18
N GLY A 25 -21.63 -25.34 25.42
CA GLY A 25 -21.17 -24.02 25.87
C GLY A 25 -22.28 -23.07 26.32
N LEU A 26 -23.53 -23.52 26.44
CA LEU A 26 -24.65 -22.65 26.79
C LEU A 26 -24.84 -22.48 28.30
N TYR A 27 -25.29 -21.29 28.68
CA TYR A 27 -25.74 -20.95 30.03
C TYR A 27 -27.13 -20.29 29.98
N ASP A 28 -27.84 -20.32 31.11
CA ASP A 28 -29.18 -19.74 31.19
C ASP A 28 -29.13 -18.21 31.04
N GLY A 29 -30.06 -17.65 30.24
CA GLY A 29 -30.11 -16.23 29.92
C GLY A 29 -29.24 -15.76 28.74
N VAL A 30 -28.55 -16.67 28.04
CA VAL A 30 -27.77 -16.33 26.83
C VAL A 30 -28.65 -15.71 25.74
N THR A 31 -28.20 -14.60 25.16
CA THR A 31 -28.94 -13.92 24.10
C THR A 31 -28.81 -14.64 22.76
N THR A 32 -29.75 -14.41 21.85
CA THR A 32 -29.70 -15.02 20.51
C THR A 32 -28.49 -14.57 19.66
N SER A 33 -27.95 -13.37 19.93
CA SER A 33 -26.75 -12.86 19.26
C SER A 33 -25.47 -13.52 19.78
N GLU A 34 -25.36 -13.69 21.11
CA GLU A 34 -24.26 -14.44 21.72
C GLU A 34 -24.24 -15.90 21.26
N LEU A 35 -25.42 -16.53 21.15
CA LEU A 35 -25.57 -17.86 20.60
C LEU A 35 -25.06 -17.96 19.15
N ASP A 36 -25.37 -16.98 18.31
CA ASP A 36 -24.93 -16.96 16.91
C ASP A 36 -23.42 -16.75 16.80
N ASN A 37 -22.83 -15.93 17.68
CA ASN A 37 -21.38 -15.74 17.75
C ASN A 37 -20.67 -17.03 18.17
N LEU A 38 -21.15 -17.70 19.22
CA LEU A 38 -20.62 -18.99 19.67
C LEU A 38 -20.73 -20.06 18.57
N ALA A 39 -21.83 -20.08 17.82
CA ALA A 39 -22.02 -20.99 16.69
C ALA A 39 -21.05 -20.71 15.54
N ALA A 40 -20.77 -19.44 15.24
CA ALA A 40 -19.79 -19.06 14.24
C ALA A 40 -18.36 -19.45 14.66
N GLU A 41 -17.97 -19.18 15.90
CA GLU A 41 -16.65 -19.56 16.45
C GLU A 41 -16.46 -21.08 16.48
N THR A 42 -17.49 -21.81 16.90
CA THR A 42 -17.49 -23.28 16.89
C THR A 42 -17.31 -23.81 15.47
N ALA A 43 -18.08 -23.29 14.49
CA ALA A 43 -17.92 -23.69 13.10
C ALA A 43 -16.52 -23.34 12.57
N ALA A 44 -15.96 -22.18 12.92
CA ALA A 44 -14.62 -21.78 12.49
C ALA A 44 -13.54 -22.75 13.01
N SER A 45 -13.68 -23.24 14.26
CA SER A 45 -12.77 -24.25 14.83
C SER A 45 -12.75 -25.57 14.05
N MET A 46 -13.82 -25.86 13.30
CA MET A 46 -13.98 -27.09 12.51
C MET A 46 -13.39 -26.99 11.10
N THR A 47 -12.78 -25.86 10.73
CA THR A 47 -12.09 -25.67 9.45
C THR A 47 -10.99 -26.71 9.21
N VAL A 48 -10.33 -27.17 10.29
CA VAL A 48 -9.34 -28.26 10.25
C VAL A 48 -9.92 -29.57 9.70
N SER A 49 -11.23 -29.79 9.87
CA SER A 49 -11.91 -30.96 9.32
C SER A 49 -12.29 -30.79 7.85
N HIS A 50 -12.74 -29.60 7.44
CA HIS A 50 -13.04 -29.28 6.04
C HIS A 50 -13.09 -27.74 5.86
N PRO A 51 -12.52 -27.17 4.78
CA PRO A 51 -12.47 -25.71 4.58
C PRO A 51 -13.85 -25.03 4.56
N ASP A 52 -14.88 -25.69 4.02
CA ASP A 52 -16.25 -25.14 3.97
C ASP A 52 -16.87 -24.82 5.35
N TYR A 53 -16.32 -25.34 6.46
CA TYR A 53 -16.72 -24.89 7.79
C TYR A 53 -16.37 -23.42 8.04
N ALA A 54 -15.28 -22.89 7.48
CA ALA A 54 -14.96 -21.47 7.52
C ALA A 54 -16.03 -20.65 6.78
N GLN A 55 -16.52 -21.17 5.64
CA GLN A 55 -17.60 -20.54 4.90
C GLN A 55 -18.92 -20.56 5.70
N LEU A 56 -19.24 -21.67 6.35
CA LEU A 56 -20.42 -21.77 7.23
C LEU A 56 -20.33 -20.80 8.41
N ALA A 57 -19.16 -20.73 9.07
CA ALA A 57 -18.89 -19.82 10.17
C ALA A 57 -19.12 -18.36 9.76
N ALA A 58 -18.59 -17.97 8.60
CA ALA A 58 -18.82 -16.64 8.02
C ALA A 58 -20.31 -16.37 7.81
N ARG A 59 -21.03 -17.33 7.23
CA ARG A 59 -22.47 -17.17 6.95
C ARG A 59 -23.31 -17.00 8.21
N ILE A 60 -22.96 -17.70 9.29
CA ILE A 60 -23.60 -17.53 10.59
C ILE A 60 -23.34 -16.11 11.13
N ALA A 61 -22.09 -15.66 11.11
CA ALA A 61 -21.70 -14.34 11.58
C ALA A 61 -22.36 -13.21 10.76
N VAL A 62 -22.38 -13.33 9.43
CA VAL A 62 -23.08 -12.40 8.52
C VAL A 62 -24.57 -12.40 8.77
N SER A 63 -25.19 -13.57 8.94
CA SER A 63 -26.61 -13.66 9.28
C SER A 63 -26.93 -12.99 10.62
N ASN A 64 -26.01 -13.04 11.59
CA ASN A 64 -26.15 -12.31 12.85
C ASN A 64 -26.04 -10.80 12.62
N LEU A 65 -25.04 -10.34 11.85
CA LEU A 65 -24.88 -8.92 11.49
C LEU A 65 -26.13 -8.37 10.80
N HIS A 66 -26.71 -9.10 9.86
CA HIS A 66 -27.92 -8.67 9.14
C HIS A 66 -29.15 -8.50 10.03
N LYS A 67 -29.25 -9.19 11.17
CA LYS A 67 -30.35 -8.98 12.13
C LYS A 67 -30.15 -7.73 12.97
N ASN A 68 -28.89 -7.38 13.23
CA ASN A 68 -28.52 -6.27 14.11
C ASN A 68 -28.24 -4.98 13.32
N THR A 69 -28.46 -4.97 12.00
CA THR A 69 -28.22 -3.81 11.12
C THR A 69 -29.42 -3.55 10.21
N LYS A 70 -29.65 -2.27 9.89
CA LYS A 70 -30.68 -1.88 8.91
C LYS A 70 -30.38 -2.49 7.54
N LYS A 71 -31.44 -2.76 6.78
CA LYS A 71 -31.31 -3.30 5.42
C LYS A 71 -31.10 -2.19 4.39
N SER A 72 -31.79 -1.06 4.48
CA SER A 72 -31.59 0.05 3.54
C SER A 72 -30.20 0.65 3.71
N PHE A 73 -29.49 0.88 2.60
CA PHE A 73 -28.22 1.57 2.60
C PHE A 73 -28.43 3.07 2.86
N SER A 74 -29.38 3.69 2.18
CA SER A 74 -29.68 5.12 2.35
C SER A 74 -30.08 5.48 3.79
N GLU A 75 -30.89 4.65 4.47
CA GLU A 75 -31.22 4.84 5.89
C GLU A 75 -30.00 4.73 6.81
N THR A 76 -29.13 3.73 6.58
CA THR A 76 -27.87 3.59 7.36
C THR A 76 -26.97 4.81 7.16
N MET A 77 -26.85 5.31 5.92
CA MET A 77 -26.07 6.50 5.62
C MET A 77 -26.68 7.75 6.28
N SER A 78 -28.01 7.86 6.34
CA SER A 78 -28.68 8.92 7.07
C SER A 78 -28.40 8.88 8.58
N ASP A 79 -28.41 7.70 9.21
CA ASP A 79 -28.05 7.56 10.64
C ASP A 79 -26.61 8.00 10.90
N MET A 80 -25.69 7.64 10.00
CA MET A 80 -24.27 7.99 10.08
C MET A 80 -24.01 9.49 9.89
N TYR A 81 -24.76 10.13 8.98
CA TYR A 81 -24.66 11.57 8.74
C TYR A 81 -25.21 12.38 9.91
N HIS A 82 -26.38 12.00 10.45
CA HIS A 82 -26.99 12.69 11.58
C HIS A 82 -26.47 12.25 12.95
N TYR A 83 -25.32 11.56 13.01
CA TYR A 83 -24.76 11.09 14.26
C TYR A 83 -24.42 12.25 15.21
N VAL A 84 -24.92 12.16 16.44
CA VAL A 84 -24.62 13.06 17.55
C VAL A 84 -23.83 12.29 18.60
N ASN A 85 -22.69 12.82 19.00
CA ASN A 85 -21.90 12.21 20.06
C ASN A 85 -22.67 12.27 21.39
N PRO A 86 -22.99 11.14 22.03
CA PRO A 86 -23.86 11.12 23.21
C PRO A 86 -23.22 11.76 24.45
N ARG A 87 -21.89 11.92 24.46
CA ARG A 87 -21.18 12.52 25.60
C ARG A 87 -21.08 14.05 25.49
N THR A 88 -20.97 14.59 24.28
CA THR A 88 -20.81 16.04 24.06
C THR A 88 -22.10 16.69 23.55
N ASN A 89 -23.08 15.90 23.10
CA ASN A 89 -24.30 16.37 22.46
C ASN A 89 -24.05 17.28 21.24
N THR A 90 -22.92 17.06 20.56
CA THR A 90 -22.54 17.78 19.34
C THR A 90 -22.67 16.89 18.12
N ALA A 91 -23.08 17.47 17.00
CA ALA A 91 -23.06 16.78 15.71
C ALA A 91 -21.63 16.29 15.41
N ALA A 92 -21.52 15.02 15.05
CA ALA A 92 -20.27 14.34 14.73
C ALA A 92 -20.46 13.45 13.50
N PRO A 93 -20.84 14.01 12.35
CA PRO A 93 -21.19 13.23 11.15
C PRO A 93 -20.05 12.28 10.77
N LEU A 94 -20.41 11.06 10.38
CA LEU A 94 -19.46 10.05 9.89
C LEU A 94 -19.37 10.05 8.35
N LEU A 95 -20.19 10.85 7.67
CA LEU A 95 -20.22 11.05 6.23
C LEU A 95 -20.00 12.53 5.89
N SER A 96 -19.36 12.79 4.76
CA SER A 96 -19.26 14.14 4.20
C SER A 96 -20.60 14.60 3.61
N ASP A 97 -20.83 15.92 3.63
CA ASP A 97 -22.06 16.54 3.12
C ASP A 97 -22.32 16.17 1.65
N GLU A 98 -21.32 16.36 0.80
CA GLU A 98 -21.38 16.05 -0.65
C GLU A 98 -21.75 14.59 -0.96
N VAL A 99 -21.22 13.64 -0.19
CA VAL A 99 -21.49 12.22 -0.40
C VAL A 99 -22.87 11.85 0.11
N TYR A 100 -23.28 12.42 1.25
CA TYR A 100 -24.63 12.26 1.76
C TYR A 100 -25.67 12.80 0.76
N GLU A 101 -25.46 14.00 0.22
CA GLU A 101 -26.32 14.59 -0.82
C GLU A 101 -26.40 13.71 -2.07
N ALA A 102 -25.26 13.23 -2.59
CA ALA A 102 -25.22 12.35 -3.75
C ALA A 102 -25.96 11.02 -3.50
N ILE A 103 -25.82 10.44 -2.30
CA ILE A 103 -26.54 9.23 -1.89
C ILE A 103 -28.04 9.49 -1.82
N MET A 104 -28.46 10.55 -1.14
CA MET A 104 -29.88 10.84 -0.94
C MET A 104 -30.59 11.21 -2.24
N ALA A 105 -29.93 11.94 -3.13
CA ALA A 105 -30.46 12.24 -4.46
C ALA A 105 -30.70 10.99 -5.32
N ASN A 106 -30.02 9.88 -5.02
CA ASN A 106 -30.06 8.63 -5.78
C ASN A 106 -30.47 7.41 -4.94
N ALA A 107 -31.12 7.64 -3.79
CA ALA A 107 -31.33 6.63 -2.75
C ALA A 107 -32.00 5.35 -3.27
N GLU A 108 -33.09 5.49 -4.04
CA GLU A 108 -33.84 4.35 -4.59
C GLU A 108 -33.00 3.49 -5.55
N LYS A 109 -32.23 4.13 -6.44
CA LYS A 109 -31.34 3.43 -7.39
C LYS A 109 -30.22 2.70 -6.65
N LEU A 110 -29.60 3.35 -5.65
CA LEU A 110 -28.50 2.76 -4.88
C LEU A 110 -29.00 1.60 -3.99
N ASP A 111 -30.12 1.77 -3.29
CA ASP A 111 -30.70 0.73 -2.42
C ASP A 111 -31.12 -0.51 -3.22
N SER A 112 -31.68 -0.33 -4.42
CA SER A 112 -32.11 -1.44 -5.29
C SER A 112 -30.96 -2.15 -6.00
N THR A 113 -29.81 -1.48 -6.16
CA THR A 113 -28.60 -2.06 -6.78
C THR A 113 -27.87 -3.04 -5.86
N ILE A 114 -27.93 -2.82 -4.53
CA ILE A 114 -27.14 -3.60 -3.58
C ILE A 114 -27.64 -5.05 -3.47
N ILE A 115 -26.72 -6.00 -3.64
CA ILE A 115 -26.99 -7.43 -3.50
C ILE A 115 -26.43 -7.96 -2.17
N TYR A 116 -27.26 -7.94 -1.13
CA TYR A 116 -26.88 -8.40 0.22
C TYR A 116 -26.46 -9.86 0.31
N ASN A 117 -26.84 -10.70 -0.67
CA ASN A 117 -26.38 -12.09 -0.72
C ASN A 117 -24.86 -12.20 -0.91
N ARG A 118 -24.21 -11.16 -1.44
CA ARG A 118 -22.74 -11.13 -1.60
C ARG A 118 -21.98 -11.06 -0.28
N ASP A 119 -22.63 -10.63 0.82
CA ASP A 119 -22.01 -10.69 2.16
C ASP A 119 -21.71 -12.14 2.59
N PHE A 120 -22.43 -13.12 2.06
CA PHE A 120 -22.21 -14.54 2.36
C PHE A 120 -21.05 -15.17 1.58
N ASN A 121 -20.34 -14.39 0.75
CA ASN A 121 -19.17 -14.86 -0.02
C ASN A 121 -17.84 -14.63 0.72
N TYR A 122 -17.83 -13.94 1.86
CA TYR A 122 -16.65 -13.83 2.71
C TYR A 122 -16.42 -15.13 3.48
N ASP A 123 -15.15 -15.47 3.73
CA ASP A 123 -14.82 -16.47 4.73
C ASP A 123 -14.87 -15.84 6.14
N TYR A 124 -14.67 -16.67 7.17
CA TYR A 124 -14.84 -16.23 8.55
C TYR A 124 -13.80 -15.18 8.96
N PHE A 125 -12.53 -15.39 8.59
CA PHE A 125 -11.44 -14.51 8.99
C PHE A 125 -11.51 -13.18 8.25
N GLY A 126 -11.81 -13.18 6.95
CA GLY A 126 -12.03 -11.99 6.16
C GLY A 126 -13.21 -11.17 6.67
N PHE A 127 -14.33 -11.83 7.03
CA PHE A 127 -15.47 -11.14 7.65
C PHE A 127 -15.11 -10.55 9.03
N LYS A 128 -14.38 -11.29 9.87
CA LYS A 128 -13.94 -10.78 11.18
C LYS A 128 -12.96 -9.61 11.06
N THR A 129 -12.11 -9.61 10.05
CA THR A 129 -11.25 -8.46 9.73
C THR A 129 -12.09 -7.23 9.38
N LEU A 130 -13.14 -7.38 8.55
CA LEU A 130 -14.08 -6.30 8.25
C LEU A 130 -14.79 -5.78 9.52
N GLU A 131 -15.36 -6.69 10.32
CA GLU A 131 -16.10 -6.41 11.54
C GLU A 131 -15.27 -5.64 12.58
N ARG A 132 -14.00 -6.02 12.72
CA ARG A 132 -13.11 -5.42 13.72
C ARG A 132 -12.78 -3.96 13.37
N SER A 133 -12.47 -3.67 12.11
CA SER A 133 -11.76 -2.43 11.75
C SER A 133 -12.40 -1.60 10.62
N TYR A 134 -13.18 -2.20 9.71
CA TYR A 134 -13.62 -1.55 8.47
C TYR A 134 -15.07 -1.06 8.50
N LEU A 135 -15.96 -1.83 9.11
CA LEU A 135 -17.38 -1.47 9.19
C LEU A 135 -17.57 -0.36 10.24
N LEU A 136 -18.16 0.76 9.82
CA LEU A 136 -18.35 1.91 10.71
C LEU A 136 -19.35 1.60 11.82
N LYS A 137 -19.12 2.25 12.97
CA LYS A 137 -19.83 2.01 14.23
C LYS A 137 -20.46 3.29 14.74
N ILE A 138 -21.68 3.17 15.26
CA ILE A 138 -22.36 4.22 16.04
C ILE A 138 -22.45 3.72 17.49
N ASN A 139 -21.96 4.52 18.44
CA ASN A 139 -21.98 4.16 19.87
C ASN A 139 -21.37 2.77 20.17
N GLY A 140 -20.32 2.39 19.43
CA GLY A 140 -19.65 1.09 19.57
C GLY A 140 -20.34 -0.08 18.86
N GLN A 141 -21.54 0.12 18.30
CA GLN A 141 -22.27 -0.91 17.55
C GLN A 141 -22.07 -0.72 16.04
N ILE A 142 -21.87 -1.83 15.33
CA ILE A 142 -21.69 -1.81 13.87
C ILE A 142 -23.02 -1.47 13.21
N VAL A 143 -22.99 -0.49 12.30
CA VAL A 143 -24.18 -0.07 11.52
C VAL A 143 -24.06 -0.42 10.04
N GLU A 144 -22.84 -0.48 9.52
CA GLU A 144 -22.60 -0.86 8.13
C GLU A 144 -22.56 -2.37 7.93
N ARG A 145 -23.23 -2.85 6.88
CA ARG A 145 -22.94 -4.15 6.26
C ARG A 145 -21.74 -4.04 5.32
N PRO A 146 -21.05 -5.14 4.96
CA PRO A 146 -19.98 -5.08 3.96
C PRO A 146 -20.44 -4.45 2.64
N GLN A 147 -21.65 -4.77 2.16
CA GLN A 147 -22.19 -4.09 0.96
C GLN A 147 -22.39 -2.58 1.16
N HIS A 148 -22.77 -2.12 2.35
CA HIS A 148 -22.91 -0.68 2.63
C HIS A 148 -21.56 0.03 2.55
N MET A 149 -20.53 -0.57 3.15
CA MET A 149 -19.16 -0.04 3.07
C MET A 149 -18.69 0.05 1.61
N LEU A 150 -18.89 -1.01 0.81
CA LEU A 150 -18.48 -1.01 -0.60
C LEU A 150 -19.22 0.04 -1.44
N MET A 151 -20.52 0.23 -1.21
CA MET A 151 -21.28 1.26 -1.90
C MET A 151 -20.88 2.67 -1.44
N ARG A 152 -20.66 2.89 -0.13
CA ARG A 152 -20.12 4.15 0.40
C ARG A 152 -18.77 4.48 -0.24
N VAL A 153 -17.86 3.50 -0.32
CA VAL A 153 -16.55 3.69 -0.96
C VAL A 153 -16.71 4.08 -2.43
N SER A 154 -17.61 3.41 -3.14
CA SER A 154 -17.86 3.66 -4.57
C SER A 154 -18.43 5.05 -4.81
N VAL A 155 -19.48 5.46 -4.07
CA VAL A 155 -20.02 6.82 -4.17
C VAL A 155 -19.01 7.86 -3.66
N GLY A 156 -18.21 7.55 -2.65
CA GLY A 156 -17.16 8.44 -2.16
C GLY A 156 -16.07 8.74 -3.20
N ILE A 157 -15.78 7.81 -4.11
CA ILE A 157 -14.83 8.00 -5.22
C ILE A 157 -15.48 8.72 -6.41
N HIS A 158 -16.72 8.35 -6.76
CA HIS A 158 -17.35 8.78 -8.02
C HIS A 158 -18.38 9.91 -7.86
N LEU A 159 -18.82 10.22 -6.65
CA LEU A 159 -19.87 11.19 -6.33
C LEU A 159 -21.11 11.03 -7.22
N ASN A 160 -21.40 12.04 -8.03
CA ASN A 160 -22.59 12.15 -8.88
C ASN A 160 -22.51 11.28 -10.15
N ASP A 161 -21.35 10.70 -10.44
CA ASP A 161 -21.19 9.70 -11.50
C ASP A 161 -21.64 8.32 -10.99
N ILE A 162 -22.96 8.19 -10.83
CA ILE A 162 -23.61 7.03 -10.21
C ILE A 162 -23.40 5.75 -11.04
N ASP A 163 -23.29 5.85 -12.36
CA ASP A 163 -23.07 4.68 -13.20
C ASP A 163 -21.65 4.12 -12.97
N ALA A 164 -20.62 4.97 -12.88
CA ALA A 164 -19.29 4.53 -12.49
C ALA A 164 -19.22 4.04 -11.04
N ALA A 165 -19.97 4.65 -10.12
CA ALA A 165 -20.10 4.17 -8.74
C ALA A 165 -20.67 2.75 -8.69
N ILE A 166 -21.73 2.47 -9.45
CA ILE A 166 -22.35 1.15 -9.52
C ILE A 166 -21.40 0.12 -10.13
N GLU A 167 -20.68 0.47 -11.20
CA GLU A 167 -19.72 -0.44 -11.83
C GLU A 167 -18.58 -0.80 -10.86
N THR A 168 -18.04 0.19 -10.14
CA THR A 168 -17.03 -0.01 -9.10
C THR A 168 -17.56 -0.88 -7.96
N TYR A 169 -18.78 -0.63 -7.48
CA TYR A 169 -19.45 -1.46 -6.48
C TYR A 169 -19.61 -2.91 -6.94
N GLU A 170 -20.06 -3.12 -8.18
CA GLU A 170 -20.27 -4.44 -8.77
C GLU A 170 -18.98 -5.25 -8.81
N LEU A 171 -17.87 -4.64 -9.24
CA LEU A 171 -16.58 -5.31 -9.32
C LEU A 171 -16.00 -5.63 -7.94
N MET A 172 -16.06 -4.68 -6.98
CA MET A 172 -15.57 -4.91 -5.62
C MET A 172 -16.39 -5.95 -4.86
N SER A 173 -17.72 -5.90 -4.96
CA SER A 173 -18.60 -6.84 -4.27
C SER A 173 -18.58 -8.25 -4.87
N LYS A 174 -18.14 -8.39 -6.13
CA LYS A 174 -17.76 -9.66 -6.75
C LYS A 174 -16.30 -10.06 -6.50
N LYS A 175 -15.56 -9.29 -5.69
CA LYS A 175 -14.16 -9.52 -5.30
C LYS A 175 -13.14 -9.47 -6.44
N PHE A 176 -13.43 -8.86 -7.58
CA PHE A 176 -12.46 -8.73 -8.68
C PHE A 176 -11.24 -7.89 -8.29
N PHE A 177 -11.45 -6.87 -7.46
CA PHE A 177 -10.38 -6.06 -6.88
C PHE A 177 -10.85 -5.47 -5.55
N THR A 178 -9.94 -4.83 -4.83
CA THR A 178 -10.27 -3.99 -3.69
C THR A 178 -9.34 -2.80 -3.62
N HIS A 179 -9.85 -1.67 -3.14
CA HIS A 179 -9.00 -0.52 -2.81
C HIS A 179 -8.20 -0.78 -1.53
N ALA A 180 -7.11 -0.04 -1.34
CA ALA A 180 -6.30 -0.15 -0.14
C ALA A 180 -7.09 0.28 1.12
N THR A 181 -6.61 -0.16 2.28
CA THR A 181 -7.27 0.07 3.57
C THR A 181 -7.69 1.53 3.83
N PRO A 182 -6.85 2.56 3.58
CA PRO A 182 -7.25 3.94 3.85
C PRO A 182 -8.45 4.37 3.01
N THR A 183 -8.51 3.96 1.74
CA THR A 183 -9.68 4.21 0.89
C THR A 183 -10.94 3.53 1.45
N LEU A 184 -10.85 2.27 1.89
CA LEU A 184 -11.99 1.57 2.48
C LEU A 184 -12.48 2.22 3.79
N PHE A 185 -11.55 2.71 4.61
CA PHE A 185 -11.87 3.39 5.87
C PHE A 185 -12.51 4.77 5.64
N ASN A 186 -11.93 5.57 4.75
CA ASN A 186 -12.14 7.01 4.76
C ASN A 186 -12.92 7.54 3.54
N SER A 187 -13.07 6.76 2.46
CA SER A 187 -13.90 7.18 1.33
C SER A 187 -15.34 7.42 1.79
N GLY A 188 -15.89 8.58 1.43
CA GLY A 188 -17.22 9.03 1.86
C GLY A 188 -17.26 9.81 3.18
N THR A 189 -16.21 9.75 3.99
CA THR A 189 -16.16 10.39 5.33
C THR A 189 -15.78 11.88 5.26
N PRO A 190 -15.98 12.69 6.33
CA PRO A 190 -15.71 14.14 6.30
C PRO A 190 -14.27 14.57 5.96
N LYS A 191 -13.29 13.70 6.21
CA LYS A 191 -11.86 13.94 5.87
C LYS A 191 -11.31 12.71 5.16
N PRO A 192 -11.60 12.54 3.86
CA PRO A 192 -11.31 11.32 3.14
C PRO A 192 -9.82 11.23 2.77
N GLN A 193 -8.96 10.94 3.75
CA GLN A 193 -7.57 10.57 3.48
C GLN A 193 -7.55 9.12 2.98
N MET A 194 -7.36 8.94 1.68
CA MET A 194 -7.52 7.66 0.98
C MET A 194 -6.19 7.06 0.50
N SER A 195 -5.09 7.82 0.55
CA SER A 195 -3.76 7.38 0.14
C SER A 195 -3.04 6.58 1.24
N SER A 196 -2.22 5.59 0.86
CA SER A 196 -1.62 4.64 1.82
C SER A 196 -0.26 5.04 2.35
N CYS A 197 0.58 5.58 1.49
CA CYS A 197 1.98 5.83 1.84
C CYS A 197 2.43 7.21 1.36
N PHE A 198 3.40 7.74 2.08
CA PHE A 198 4.02 9.02 1.81
C PHE A 198 5.54 8.86 1.81
N LEU A 199 6.22 9.54 0.88
CA LEU A 199 7.68 9.55 0.81
C LEU A 199 8.16 10.97 1.06
N LEU A 200 9.16 11.11 1.91
CA LEU A 200 9.75 12.39 2.27
C LEU A 200 11.26 12.32 2.07
N THR A 201 11.84 13.43 1.62
CA THR A 201 13.25 13.71 1.84
C THR A 201 13.35 14.73 2.97
N MET A 202 14.28 14.50 3.90
CA MET A 202 14.59 15.46 4.94
C MET A 202 14.87 16.84 4.32
N LYS A 203 14.12 17.88 4.74
CA LYS A 203 14.12 19.18 4.05
C LYS A 203 15.50 19.83 3.98
N ASP A 204 16.23 19.82 5.09
CA ASP A 204 17.53 20.47 5.22
C ASP A 204 18.33 19.88 6.41
N ASP A 205 19.64 20.01 6.37
CA ASP A 205 20.57 19.64 7.45
C ASP A 205 20.67 20.75 8.51
N SER A 206 19.50 21.10 9.07
CA SER A 206 19.32 22.12 10.09
C SER A 206 18.24 21.70 11.09
N ILE A 207 18.22 22.31 12.28
CA ILE A 207 17.19 22.01 13.29
C ILE A 207 15.79 22.34 12.74
N ASP A 208 15.63 23.46 12.04
CA ASP A 208 14.35 23.83 11.44
C ASP A 208 13.93 22.79 10.38
N GLY A 209 14.83 22.40 9.48
CA GLY A 209 14.55 21.36 8.48
C GLY A 209 14.16 20.02 9.11
N ILE A 210 14.86 19.61 10.16
CA ILE A 210 14.60 18.36 10.90
C ILE A 210 13.24 18.39 11.60
N TYR A 211 12.90 19.48 12.28
CA TYR A 211 11.65 19.59 13.03
C TYR A 211 10.43 19.88 12.14
N ASP A 212 10.60 20.58 11.01
CA ASP A 212 9.55 20.72 10.01
C ASP A 212 9.23 19.37 9.36
N THR A 213 10.26 18.59 9.03
CA THR A 213 10.07 17.22 8.52
C THR A 213 9.37 16.34 9.58
N LEU A 214 9.75 16.46 10.87
CA LEU A 214 9.09 15.73 11.97
C LEU A 214 7.62 16.12 12.13
N LYS A 215 7.31 17.41 11.98
CA LYS A 215 5.92 17.91 12.00
C LYS A 215 5.11 17.34 10.84
N GLN A 216 5.70 17.23 9.65
CA GLN A 216 5.05 16.61 8.50
C GLN A 216 4.77 15.12 8.76
N THR A 217 5.77 14.36 9.25
CA THR A 217 5.58 12.93 9.55
C THR A 217 4.52 12.71 10.63
N ALA A 218 4.45 13.56 11.66
CA ALA A 218 3.40 13.51 12.68
C ALA A 218 1.99 13.72 12.07
N LYS A 219 1.80 14.73 11.21
CA LYS A 219 0.50 14.99 10.55
C LYS A 219 0.07 13.85 9.62
N ILE A 220 1.03 13.28 8.90
CA ILE A 220 0.80 12.14 8.01
C ILE A 220 0.42 10.89 8.82
N SER A 221 1.17 10.58 9.89
CA SER A 221 0.90 9.44 10.77
C SER A 221 -0.45 9.56 11.46
N GLN A 222 -0.83 10.77 11.91
CA GLN A 222 -2.15 11.02 12.49
C GLN A 222 -3.29 10.59 11.55
N SER A 223 -3.07 10.76 10.24
CA SER A 223 -4.02 10.42 9.19
C SER A 223 -3.86 8.99 8.65
N ALA A 224 -3.13 8.13 9.36
CA ALA A 224 -2.89 6.72 9.01
C ALA A 224 -2.06 6.45 7.74
N GLY A 225 -1.22 7.40 7.34
CA GLY A 225 -0.22 7.20 6.29
C GLY A 225 1.05 6.51 6.81
N GLY A 226 1.51 5.47 6.10
CA GLY A 226 2.87 4.94 6.28
C GLY A 226 3.91 5.87 5.64
N ILE A 227 5.11 5.94 6.20
CA ILE A 227 6.14 6.92 5.77
C ILE A 227 7.42 6.21 5.33
N GLY A 228 7.98 6.63 4.19
CA GLY A 228 9.40 6.46 3.86
C GLY A 228 10.11 7.81 3.98
N LEU A 229 11.26 7.86 4.66
CA LEU A 229 12.02 9.09 4.90
C LEU A 229 13.49 8.91 4.52
N ALA A 230 13.95 9.64 3.51
CA ALA A 230 15.37 9.75 3.17
C ALA A 230 16.08 10.73 4.10
N ILE A 231 17.19 10.30 4.71
CA ILE A 231 17.99 11.12 5.65
C ILE A 231 19.45 11.32 5.21
N HIS A 232 19.76 11.03 3.94
CA HIS A 232 21.12 11.03 3.39
C HIS A 232 21.89 12.34 3.57
N ASN A 233 21.16 13.46 3.66
CA ASN A 233 21.69 14.81 3.75
C ASN A 233 22.02 15.25 5.18
N ILE A 234 21.65 14.49 6.21
CA ILE A 234 21.94 14.86 7.61
C ILE A 234 23.40 14.61 7.94
N ARG A 235 24.09 15.59 8.53
CA ARG A 235 25.50 15.47 8.88
C ARG A 235 25.77 14.35 9.90
N ALA A 236 26.86 13.63 9.67
CA ALA A 236 27.29 12.52 10.53
C ALA A 236 27.84 12.98 11.89
N THR A 237 28.01 12.04 12.82
CA THR A 237 28.60 12.26 14.15
C THR A 237 29.97 12.94 14.08
N GLY A 238 30.23 13.94 14.91
CA GLY A 238 31.51 14.67 14.94
C GLY A 238 31.65 15.78 13.88
N SER A 239 30.66 15.97 12.99
CA SER A 239 30.66 17.07 12.02
C SER A 239 30.58 18.44 12.69
N TYR A 240 31.31 19.41 12.16
CA TYR A 240 31.28 20.77 12.68
C TYR A 240 29.90 21.42 12.55
N ILE A 241 29.50 22.19 13.56
CA ILE A 241 28.28 23.01 13.53
C ILE A 241 28.69 24.49 13.54
N SER A 242 28.57 25.13 12.37
CA SER A 242 28.75 26.57 12.24
C SER A 242 27.71 27.31 13.08
N GLY A 243 28.15 28.27 13.90
CA GLY A 243 27.29 29.10 14.74
C GLY A 243 27.34 28.71 16.23
N THR A 244 27.30 27.43 16.57
CA THR A 244 27.40 26.96 17.97
C THR A 244 28.81 26.54 18.37
N ASN A 245 29.72 26.43 17.39
CA ASN A 245 31.10 25.96 17.57
C ASN A 245 31.19 24.57 18.24
N GLY A 246 30.15 23.75 18.05
CA GLY A 246 30.06 22.38 18.55
C GLY A 246 30.22 21.33 17.45
N THR A 247 30.06 20.07 17.84
CA THR A 247 30.08 18.91 16.96
C THR A 247 28.71 18.22 16.94
N SER A 248 28.27 17.74 15.77
CA SER A 248 27.05 16.97 15.60
C SER A 248 27.09 15.66 16.39
N ASN A 249 25.94 15.28 16.95
CA ASN A 249 25.75 13.96 17.56
C ASN A 249 25.32 12.88 16.55
N GLY A 250 25.27 13.24 15.26
CA GLY A 250 24.91 12.33 14.17
C GLY A 250 23.43 11.98 14.10
N ILE A 251 23.12 10.95 13.33
CA ILE A 251 21.74 10.57 13.00
C ILE A 251 21.00 9.87 14.15
N VAL A 252 21.70 9.19 15.06
CA VAL A 252 21.06 8.32 16.07
C VAL A 252 20.16 9.12 17.04
N PRO A 253 20.62 10.22 17.67
CA PRO A 253 19.74 10.99 18.55
C PRO A 253 18.56 11.62 17.83
N MET A 254 18.73 12.06 16.58
CA MET A 254 17.65 12.55 15.73
C MET A 254 16.60 11.45 15.52
N LEU A 255 17.03 10.25 15.12
CA LEU A 255 16.12 9.15 14.87
C LEU A 255 15.37 8.70 16.12
N ARG A 256 15.93 8.85 17.31
CA ARG A 256 15.17 8.61 18.57
C ARG A 256 13.98 9.55 18.74
N VAL A 257 14.06 10.79 18.26
CA VAL A 257 12.92 11.72 18.26
C VAL A 257 11.83 11.23 17.30
N TYR A 258 12.22 10.74 16.12
CA TYR A 258 11.29 10.14 15.15
C TYR A 258 10.65 8.85 15.69
N ASP A 259 11.42 7.99 16.35
CA ASP A 259 10.95 6.75 16.99
C ASP A 259 9.90 7.05 18.06
N MET A 260 10.17 7.99 18.97
CA MET A 260 9.19 8.42 19.97
C MET A 260 7.94 9.05 19.35
N THR A 261 8.10 9.77 18.23
CA THR A 261 6.97 10.37 17.49
C THR A 261 6.11 9.30 16.84
N ALA A 262 6.71 8.26 16.23
CA ALA A 262 5.98 7.12 15.66
C ALA A 262 5.15 6.39 16.73
N ARG A 263 5.69 6.27 17.94
CA ARG A 263 4.98 5.68 19.09
C ARG A 263 3.87 6.57 19.64
N TYR A 264 4.08 7.88 19.67
CA TYR A 264 3.12 8.84 20.22
C TYR A 264 1.91 9.02 19.28
N VAL A 265 2.17 9.16 17.98
CA VAL A 265 1.13 9.36 16.96
C VAL A 265 0.69 8.03 16.37
N ASP A 266 0.02 7.24 17.21
CA ASP A 266 -0.63 5.99 16.81
C ASP A 266 -1.81 6.29 15.86
N GLN A 267 -1.85 5.64 14.71
CA GLN A 267 -2.67 6.06 13.58
C GLN A 267 -4.17 5.90 13.86
N GLY A 268 -4.95 6.94 13.57
CA GLY A 268 -6.42 6.87 13.53
C GLY A 268 -7.10 6.52 14.86
N GLY A 269 -6.49 6.85 16.01
CA GLY A 269 -7.05 6.58 17.34
C GLY A 269 -6.81 5.14 17.82
N GLY A 270 -5.64 4.57 17.52
CA GLY A 270 -5.26 3.20 17.89
C GLY A 270 -5.70 2.14 16.89
N LYS A 271 -6.06 2.53 15.65
CA LYS A 271 -6.41 1.58 14.59
C LYS A 271 -5.18 0.86 14.04
N ARG A 272 -4.02 1.54 13.98
CA ARG A 272 -2.74 0.99 13.49
C ARG A 272 -1.54 1.76 14.06
N LYS A 273 -0.46 1.06 14.43
CA LYS A 273 0.78 1.70 14.87
C LYS A 273 1.36 2.62 13.78
N GLY A 274 1.87 3.80 14.18
CA GLY A 274 2.70 4.63 13.31
C GLY A 274 3.93 3.85 12.86
N SER A 275 4.32 3.96 11.59
CA SER A 275 5.41 3.16 11.02
C SER A 275 6.18 3.96 9.97
N PHE A 276 7.46 4.21 10.23
CA PHE A 276 8.35 4.98 9.36
C PHE A 276 9.51 4.09 8.92
N ALA A 277 9.78 4.00 7.62
CA ALA A 277 11.00 3.44 7.06
C ALA A 277 12.01 4.54 6.81
N ILE A 278 13.17 4.45 7.44
CA ILE A 278 14.27 5.40 7.29
C ILE A 278 15.23 4.86 6.25
N TYR A 279 15.55 5.67 5.25
CA TYR A 279 16.44 5.32 4.15
C TYR A 279 17.78 6.03 4.27
N ILE A 280 18.87 5.26 4.13
CA ILE A 280 20.24 5.78 4.12
C ILE A 280 21.11 5.12 3.04
N GLU A 281 22.02 5.89 2.43
CA GLU A 281 23.02 5.35 1.49
C GLU A 281 24.25 4.79 2.24
N PRO A 282 24.88 3.69 1.76
CA PRO A 282 25.94 2.99 2.49
C PRO A 282 27.26 3.76 2.60
N TRP A 283 27.42 4.90 1.94
CA TRP A 283 28.58 5.78 2.12
C TRP A 283 28.46 6.68 3.35
N HIS A 284 27.30 6.79 3.98
CA HIS A 284 27.11 7.69 5.11
C HIS A 284 27.98 7.29 6.31
N ALA A 285 28.65 8.25 6.94
CA ALA A 285 29.65 7.92 7.98
C ALA A 285 29.07 7.31 9.27
N ASP A 286 27.78 7.49 9.55
CA ASP A 286 27.09 6.83 10.67
C ASP A 286 26.46 5.46 10.30
N ILE A 287 26.85 4.84 9.17
CA ILE A 287 26.17 3.64 8.64
C ILE A 287 26.20 2.43 9.60
N PHE A 288 27.30 2.23 10.35
CA PHE A 288 27.38 1.10 11.29
C PHE A 288 26.39 1.26 12.45
N ASP A 289 26.27 2.46 13.00
CA ASP A 289 25.31 2.75 14.07
C ASP A 289 23.88 2.62 13.56
N PHE A 290 23.61 3.06 12.32
CA PHE A 290 22.33 2.87 11.65
C PHE A 290 21.93 1.39 11.59
N LEU A 291 22.86 0.51 11.19
CA LEU A 291 22.62 -0.94 11.09
C LEU A 291 22.37 -1.62 12.44
N ASP A 292 22.74 -0.98 13.55
CA ASP A 292 22.52 -1.51 14.91
C ASP A 292 21.22 -1.00 15.57
N LEU A 293 20.52 -0.03 14.96
CA LEU A 293 19.38 0.68 15.57
C LEU A 293 18.23 -0.23 16.03
N ARG A 294 17.97 -1.35 15.33
CA ARG A 294 16.90 -2.29 15.67
C ARG A 294 17.35 -3.51 16.47
N LYS A 295 18.64 -3.65 16.77
CA LYS A 295 19.11 -4.81 17.53
C LYS A 295 18.49 -4.87 18.92
N ASN A 296 18.16 -6.07 19.37
CA ASN A 296 17.53 -6.26 20.68
C ASN A 296 18.51 -5.99 21.84
N HIS A 297 19.79 -6.29 21.63
CA HIS A 297 20.86 -6.06 22.60
C HIS A 297 21.58 -4.73 22.38
N GLY A 298 22.43 -4.34 23.33
CA GLY A 298 23.20 -3.09 23.33
C GLY A 298 22.53 -1.94 24.09
N LYS A 299 23.04 -0.73 23.90
CA LYS A 299 22.64 0.47 24.66
C LYS A 299 21.30 1.01 24.17
N GLU A 300 20.34 1.22 25.07
CA GLU A 300 18.99 1.66 24.72
C GLU A 300 18.97 3.05 24.08
N GLU A 301 19.88 3.94 24.50
CA GLU A 301 20.06 5.26 23.93
C GLU A 301 20.57 5.25 22.47
N MET A 302 20.94 4.07 21.95
CA MET A 302 21.38 3.83 20.57
C MET A 302 20.38 2.95 19.79
N ARG A 303 19.11 2.90 20.21
CA ARG A 303 18.08 2.04 19.58
C ARG A 303 16.83 2.83 19.16
N THR A 304 16.23 2.38 18.07
CA THR A 304 14.95 2.86 17.52
C THR A 304 14.16 1.68 16.96
N ARG A 305 13.49 0.93 17.84
CA ARG A 305 12.85 -0.34 17.48
C ARG A 305 11.47 -0.19 16.84
N ASP A 306 10.90 1.01 16.87
CA ASP A 306 9.63 1.32 16.22
C ASP A 306 9.83 1.87 14.80
N LEU A 307 11.07 2.21 14.42
CA LEU A 307 11.46 2.58 13.05
C LEU A 307 11.90 1.38 12.23
N PHE A 308 11.54 1.36 10.94
CA PHE A 308 12.06 0.42 9.95
C PHE A 308 13.29 1.03 9.27
N LEU A 309 14.19 0.18 8.78
CA LEU A 309 15.47 0.61 8.20
C LEU A 309 15.56 0.14 6.75
N GLY A 310 16.01 1.00 5.85
CA GLY A 310 16.18 0.70 4.43
C GLY A 310 17.53 1.20 3.90
N MET A 311 18.20 0.35 3.13
CA MET A 311 19.41 0.70 2.41
C MET A 311 19.06 1.24 1.02
N TRP A 312 19.64 2.38 0.66
CA TRP A 312 19.55 2.97 -0.68
C TRP A 312 20.91 2.85 -1.38
N ILE A 313 21.10 1.75 -2.11
CA ILE A 313 22.42 1.24 -2.47
C ILE A 313 22.79 1.68 -3.90
N PRO A 314 23.89 2.43 -4.09
CA PRO A 314 24.46 2.67 -5.41
C PRO A 314 25.15 1.40 -5.95
N ASP A 315 25.14 1.21 -7.26
CA ASP A 315 25.78 0.07 -7.94
C ASP A 315 27.28 -0.01 -7.60
N LEU A 316 27.94 1.15 -7.44
CA LEU A 316 29.35 1.23 -7.05
C LEU A 316 29.66 0.49 -5.74
N PHE A 317 28.76 0.57 -4.75
CA PHE A 317 28.96 -0.17 -3.50
C PHE A 317 28.97 -1.67 -3.77
N MET A 318 28.02 -2.17 -4.56
CA MET A 318 27.94 -3.60 -4.91
C MET A 318 29.16 -4.05 -5.74
N LYS A 319 29.64 -3.22 -6.67
CA LYS A 319 30.90 -3.47 -7.40
C LYS A 319 32.08 -3.62 -6.43
N ARG A 320 32.25 -2.68 -5.49
CA ARG A 320 33.33 -2.73 -4.47
C ARG A 320 33.19 -3.94 -3.54
N VAL A 321 31.99 -4.36 -3.16
CA VAL A 321 31.76 -5.58 -2.37
C VAL A 321 32.22 -6.83 -3.14
N GLN A 322 31.84 -6.93 -4.42
CA GLN A 322 32.20 -8.05 -5.29
C GLN A 322 33.72 -8.16 -5.46
N GLU A 323 34.40 -7.02 -5.66
CA GLU A 323 35.84 -6.92 -5.90
C GLU A 323 36.71 -7.00 -4.64
N ASP A 324 36.12 -7.09 -3.44
CA ASP A 324 36.81 -6.89 -2.14
C ASP A 324 37.57 -5.55 -2.07
N GLY A 325 36.98 -4.52 -2.69
CA GLY A 325 37.55 -3.19 -2.80
C GLY A 325 37.35 -2.33 -1.54
N PRO A 326 38.07 -1.19 -1.46
CA PRO A 326 37.86 -0.22 -0.40
C PRO A 326 36.49 0.47 -0.55
N TRP A 327 35.98 1.02 0.54
CA TRP A 327 34.81 1.88 0.57
C TRP A 327 35.04 3.02 1.55
N THR A 328 34.80 4.25 1.10
CA THR A 328 35.00 5.46 1.88
C THR A 328 33.69 5.97 2.47
N LEU A 329 33.67 6.09 3.79
CA LEU A 329 32.61 6.72 4.56
C LEU A 329 32.75 8.24 4.53
N MET A 330 31.66 8.93 4.24
CA MET A 330 31.61 10.38 4.02
C MET A 330 30.51 11.03 4.84
N CYS A 331 30.69 12.30 5.20
CA CYS A 331 29.65 13.15 5.76
C CYS A 331 29.05 14.01 4.64
N PRO A 332 27.72 14.11 4.50
CA PRO A 332 27.09 14.90 3.43
C PRO A 332 27.43 16.39 3.50
N ASN A 333 27.75 16.93 4.68
CA ASN A 333 28.21 18.32 4.83
C ASN A 333 29.62 18.55 4.25
N GLU A 334 30.47 17.51 4.19
CA GLU A 334 31.83 17.59 3.64
C GLU A 334 31.88 17.18 2.16
N CYS A 335 30.99 16.25 1.79
CA CYS A 335 30.85 15.65 0.47
C CYS A 335 29.40 15.83 -0.05
N PRO A 336 28.95 17.08 -0.33
CA PRO A 336 27.57 17.36 -0.71
C PRO A 336 27.22 16.82 -2.10
N GLY A 337 25.93 16.62 -2.36
CA GLY A 337 25.41 16.25 -3.68
C GLY A 337 25.46 14.76 -4.03
N LEU A 338 26.04 13.89 -3.17
CA LEU A 338 26.05 12.45 -3.40
C LEU A 338 24.64 11.86 -3.50
N SER A 339 23.71 12.31 -2.65
CA SER A 339 22.31 11.88 -2.69
C SER A 339 21.50 12.49 -3.83
N ASP A 340 22.04 13.49 -4.51
CA ASP A 340 21.41 14.18 -5.64
C ASP A 340 21.86 13.65 -6.99
N ASN A 341 22.83 12.74 -7.01
CA ASN A 341 23.36 12.10 -8.21
C ASN A 341 23.21 10.58 -8.12
N HIS A 342 23.13 9.90 -9.25
CA HIS A 342 23.07 8.44 -9.33
C HIS A 342 23.90 7.93 -10.53
N SER A 343 24.14 6.63 -10.59
CA SER A 343 24.86 5.96 -11.69
C SER A 343 26.22 6.62 -11.96
N GLU A 344 26.57 6.90 -13.21
CA GLU A 344 27.90 7.40 -13.60
C GLU A 344 28.23 8.75 -12.95
N ALA A 345 27.25 9.65 -12.81
CA ALA A 345 27.44 10.95 -12.15
C ALA A 345 27.72 10.81 -10.66
N PHE A 346 27.11 9.81 -9.99
CA PHE A 346 27.44 9.47 -8.62
C PHE A 346 28.85 8.90 -8.50
N GLU A 347 29.22 7.98 -9.40
CA GLU A 347 30.56 7.37 -9.41
C GLU A 347 31.65 8.43 -9.57
N GLU A 348 31.51 9.32 -10.54
CA GLU A 348 32.47 10.40 -10.76
C GLU A 348 32.63 11.30 -9.53
N LEU A 349 31.51 11.73 -8.93
CA LEU A 349 31.52 12.60 -7.75
C LEU A 349 32.13 11.91 -6.52
N TYR A 350 31.74 10.66 -6.26
CA TYR A 350 32.23 9.87 -5.13
C TYR A 350 33.73 9.60 -5.25
N LEU A 351 34.19 9.15 -6.41
CA LEU A 351 35.62 8.91 -6.68
C LEU A 351 36.43 10.20 -6.62
N GLY A 352 35.86 11.33 -7.06
CA GLY A 352 36.47 12.65 -6.92
C GLY A 352 36.71 13.04 -5.45
N TYR A 353 35.75 12.73 -4.56
CA TYR A 353 35.92 12.95 -3.12
C TYR A 353 36.92 11.99 -2.47
N GLU A 354 36.96 10.72 -2.89
CA GLU A 354 38.01 9.79 -2.49
C GLU A 354 39.40 10.33 -2.86
N ALA A 355 39.59 10.76 -4.12
CA ALA A 355 40.85 11.29 -4.62
C ALA A 355 41.28 12.59 -3.93
N ALA A 356 40.32 13.43 -3.55
CA ALA A 356 40.57 14.67 -2.82
C ALA A 356 40.81 14.46 -1.30
N GLY A 357 40.73 13.22 -0.80
CA GLY A 357 40.94 12.90 0.61
C GLY A 357 39.86 13.48 1.54
N LYS A 358 38.64 13.70 1.04
CA LYS A 358 37.51 14.23 1.84
C LYS A 358 36.78 13.18 2.67
N GLY A 359 37.09 11.90 2.46
CA GLY A 359 36.54 10.80 3.22
C GLY A 359 36.91 10.85 4.69
N ARG A 360 35.99 10.44 5.56
CA ARG A 360 36.24 10.35 7.02
C ARG A 360 36.98 9.08 7.40
N LYS A 361 36.63 7.98 6.74
CA LYS A 361 37.19 6.67 7.01
C LYS A 361 37.09 5.80 5.77
N THR A 362 38.18 5.15 5.39
CA THR A 362 38.17 4.12 4.34
C THR A 362 38.27 2.74 5.00
N ILE A 363 37.37 1.85 4.62
CA ILE A 363 37.26 0.47 5.12
C ILE A 363 37.11 -0.49 3.95
N LYS A 364 36.98 -1.80 4.19
CA LYS A 364 36.57 -2.71 3.12
C LYS A 364 35.07 -2.61 2.89
N ALA A 365 34.63 -2.64 1.64
CA ALA A 365 33.21 -2.66 1.32
C ALA A 365 32.50 -3.87 1.96
N ARG A 366 33.20 -5.01 2.04
CA ARG A 366 32.71 -6.23 2.68
C ARG A 366 32.42 -6.07 4.18
N ASP A 367 33.13 -5.20 4.89
CA ASP A 367 32.87 -4.98 6.32
C ASP A 367 31.46 -4.41 6.55
N ILE A 368 31.00 -3.50 5.67
CA ILE A 368 29.61 -3.00 5.70
C ILE A 368 28.64 -4.09 5.25
N TRP A 369 28.99 -4.83 4.20
CA TRP A 369 28.14 -5.91 3.68
C TRP A 369 27.87 -6.98 4.74
N GLU A 370 28.92 -7.44 5.44
CA GLU A 370 28.80 -8.37 6.56
C GLU A 370 27.93 -7.79 7.67
N LYS A 371 28.08 -6.49 7.97
CA LYS A 371 27.23 -5.82 8.96
C LYS A 371 25.75 -5.74 8.55
N ILE A 372 25.47 -5.51 7.27
CA ILE A 372 24.10 -5.55 6.72
C ILE A 372 23.51 -6.95 6.91
N LEU A 373 24.25 -7.99 6.54
CA LEU A 373 23.79 -9.37 6.68
C LEU A 373 23.58 -9.77 8.15
N GLU A 374 24.49 -9.37 9.04
CA GLU A 374 24.35 -9.58 10.49
C GLU A 374 23.04 -8.96 11.01
N SER A 375 22.75 -7.71 10.63
CA SER A 375 21.51 -7.02 11.01
C SER A 375 20.26 -7.70 10.45
N GLN A 376 20.31 -8.16 9.19
CA GLN A 376 19.20 -8.85 8.55
C GLN A 376 18.90 -10.20 9.19
N VAL A 377 19.94 -10.96 9.55
CA VAL A 377 19.78 -12.24 10.27
C VAL A 377 19.14 -12.02 11.65
N GLU A 378 19.55 -10.97 12.37
CA GLU A 378 19.02 -10.68 13.70
C GLU A 378 17.62 -10.07 13.70
N THR A 379 17.30 -9.23 12.70
CA THR A 379 16.13 -8.32 12.77
C THR A 379 15.21 -8.38 11.56
N GLY A 380 15.60 -9.05 10.48
CA GLY A 380 14.90 -9.02 9.18
C GLY A 380 15.10 -7.71 8.40
N LEU A 381 15.91 -6.78 8.91
CA LEU A 381 16.15 -5.44 8.36
C LEU A 381 17.67 -5.17 8.33
N PRO A 382 18.16 -4.23 7.50
CA PRO A 382 17.41 -3.29 6.67
C PRO A 382 16.86 -3.88 5.37
N TYR A 383 15.86 -3.20 4.79
CA TYR A 383 15.44 -3.40 3.40
C TYR A 383 16.59 -3.12 2.42
N MET A 384 16.55 -3.73 1.24
CA MET A 384 17.58 -3.59 0.21
C MET A 384 16.99 -2.98 -1.05
N LEU A 385 17.35 -1.74 -1.36
CA LEU A 385 16.91 -1.07 -2.58
C LEU A 385 18.12 -0.56 -3.36
N TYR A 386 18.05 -0.68 -4.68
CA TYR A 386 19.14 -0.30 -5.59
C TYR A 386 18.85 1.04 -6.23
N LYS A 387 19.52 2.09 -5.70
CA LYS A 387 19.36 3.50 -6.09
C LYS A 387 19.44 3.71 -7.59
N ASP A 388 20.43 3.11 -8.23
CA ASP A 388 20.70 3.36 -9.64
C ASP A 388 19.68 2.66 -10.54
N ALA A 389 19.24 1.45 -10.17
CA ALA A 389 18.15 0.77 -10.86
C ALA A 389 16.84 1.55 -10.75
N ALA A 390 16.51 2.04 -9.54
CA ALA A 390 15.33 2.85 -9.27
C ALA A 390 15.32 4.14 -10.10
N ASN A 391 16.45 4.85 -10.17
CA ASN A 391 16.56 6.11 -10.91
C ASN A 391 16.63 5.93 -12.43
N ARG A 392 17.42 4.98 -12.94
CA ARG A 392 17.55 4.74 -14.40
C ARG A 392 16.23 4.32 -15.03
N LYS A 393 15.41 3.57 -14.29
CA LYS A 393 14.19 2.90 -14.77
C LYS A 393 12.89 3.54 -14.30
N SER A 394 12.94 4.76 -13.78
CA SER A 394 11.73 5.50 -13.40
C SER A 394 11.23 6.38 -14.55
N ASN A 395 9.92 6.38 -14.78
CA ASN A 395 9.28 7.36 -15.66
C ASN A 395 9.32 8.79 -15.09
N GLN A 396 9.59 8.95 -13.79
CA GLN A 396 9.78 10.25 -13.14
C GLN A 396 11.24 10.75 -13.17
N LYS A 397 12.15 10.09 -13.88
CA LYS A 397 13.58 10.48 -13.93
C LYS A 397 13.83 11.90 -14.46
N ASN A 398 12.85 12.51 -15.13
CA ASN A 398 12.93 13.91 -15.58
C ASN A 398 12.75 14.93 -14.43
N LEU A 399 12.29 14.52 -13.25
CA LEU A 399 12.09 15.39 -12.08
C LEU A 399 13.38 15.61 -11.28
N GLY A 400 14.31 14.66 -11.36
CA GLY A 400 15.56 14.63 -10.61
C GLY A 400 15.79 13.28 -9.93
N THR A 401 16.81 13.21 -9.07
CA THR A 401 17.18 11.99 -8.37
C THR A 401 16.15 11.61 -7.31
N ILE A 402 15.62 10.40 -7.41
CA ILE A 402 14.78 9.75 -6.41
C ILE A 402 15.68 9.25 -5.28
N ARG A 403 15.31 9.60 -4.04
CA ARG A 403 16.17 9.42 -2.85
C ARG A 403 15.74 8.28 -1.94
N SER A 404 14.55 7.70 -2.11
CA SER A 404 14.11 6.58 -1.27
C SER A 404 12.94 5.84 -1.90
N SER A 405 12.43 4.87 -1.15
CA SER A 405 11.10 4.28 -1.36
C SER A 405 10.17 4.61 -0.18
N ASN A 406 9.00 3.98 -0.12
CA ASN A 406 8.00 4.10 0.94
C ASN A 406 8.25 3.08 2.07
N LEU A 407 7.28 2.93 2.99
CA LEU A 407 7.34 1.95 4.08
C LEU A 407 7.53 0.51 3.59
N CYS A 408 6.88 0.13 2.48
CA CYS A 408 6.78 -1.25 2.01
C CYS A 408 7.65 -1.56 0.79
N THR A 409 8.52 -0.63 0.38
CA THR A 409 9.56 -0.77 -0.65
C THR A 409 9.08 -0.90 -2.10
N GLU A 410 7.77 -0.79 -2.37
CA GLU A 410 7.19 -0.93 -3.71
C GLU A 410 7.08 0.38 -4.50
N ILE A 411 7.14 1.53 -3.81
CA ILE A 411 6.94 2.85 -4.43
C ILE A 411 8.26 3.55 -4.66
N ILE A 412 8.50 3.98 -5.89
CA ILE A 412 9.71 4.68 -6.32
C ILE A 412 9.27 6.00 -6.94
N GLU A 413 9.07 7.00 -6.08
CA GLU A 413 8.56 8.33 -6.47
C GLU A 413 9.53 9.43 -6.04
N TYR A 414 9.59 10.49 -6.86
CA TYR A 414 10.40 11.67 -6.60
C TYR A 414 9.91 12.44 -5.38
N THR A 415 10.86 13.01 -4.62
CA THR A 415 10.58 13.88 -3.47
C THR A 415 11.55 15.06 -3.46
N SER A 416 11.09 16.19 -2.91
CA SER A 416 11.84 17.43 -2.75
C SER A 416 11.37 18.16 -1.47
N PRO A 417 12.02 19.26 -1.05
CA PRO A 417 11.55 20.02 0.11
C PRO A 417 10.10 20.53 0.03
N ASP A 418 9.58 20.72 -1.19
CA ASP A 418 8.21 21.17 -1.49
C ASP A 418 7.29 20.07 -2.04
N GLU A 419 7.76 18.83 -2.13
CA GLU A 419 7.01 17.67 -2.63
C GLU A 419 7.18 16.45 -1.72
N VAL A 420 6.07 16.04 -1.11
CA VAL A 420 5.96 14.76 -0.41
C VAL A 420 5.22 13.81 -1.33
N ALA A 421 5.87 12.75 -1.80
CA ALA A 421 5.22 11.85 -2.76
C ALA A 421 4.09 11.06 -2.07
N VAL A 422 3.06 10.68 -2.84
CA VAL A 422 1.82 10.10 -2.31
C VAL A 422 1.40 8.90 -3.13
N CYS A 423 1.15 7.80 -2.44
CA CYS A 423 0.79 6.56 -3.08
C CYS A 423 -0.70 6.22 -2.98
N ASN A 424 -1.37 6.05 -4.13
CA ASN A 424 -2.78 5.72 -4.25
C ASN A 424 -2.93 4.28 -4.75
N LEU A 425 -3.43 3.38 -3.90
CA LEU A 425 -3.27 1.94 -4.06
C LEU A 425 -4.59 1.17 -4.22
N ALA A 426 -4.57 0.15 -5.08
CA ALA A 426 -5.58 -0.89 -5.16
C ALA A 426 -4.95 -2.21 -5.62
N SER A 427 -5.52 -3.35 -5.24
CA SER A 427 -5.04 -4.67 -5.67
C SER A 427 -6.12 -5.48 -6.35
N ILE A 428 -5.73 -6.14 -7.45
CA ILE A 428 -6.59 -7.01 -8.25
C ILE A 428 -6.48 -8.46 -7.75
N SER A 429 -7.62 -9.13 -7.61
CA SER A 429 -7.75 -10.51 -7.14
C SER A 429 -7.54 -11.49 -8.30
N LEU A 430 -6.30 -11.92 -8.53
CA LEU A 430 -5.94 -12.79 -9.66
C LEU A 430 -6.76 -14.10 -9.76
N PRO A 431 -7.18 -14.75 -8.67
CA PRO A 431 -7.99 -15.98 -8.73
C PRO A 431 -9.32 -15.80 -9.46
N MET A 432 -9.88 -14.58 -9.44
CA MET A 432 -11.17 -14.28 -10.06
C MET A 432 -11.14 -14.31 -11.59
N PHE A 433 -9.94 -14.37 -12.18
CA PHE A 433 -9.73 -14.41 -13.63
C PHE A 433 -9.40 -15.81 -14.12
N VAL A 434 -9.37 -16.82 -13.24
CA VAL A 434 -9.16 -18.21 -13.64
C VAL A 434 -10.49 -18.88 -13.96
N GLU A 435 -10.71 -19.19 -15.24
CA GLU A 435 -11.89 -19.89 -15.74
C GLU A 435 -11.49 -21.25 -16.30
N LYS A 436 -12.08 -22.33 -15.76
CA LYS A 436 -11.83 -23.72 -16.21
C LYS A 436 -10.34 -24.10 -16.30
N GLY A 437 -9.53 -23.58 -15.37
CA GLY A 437 -8.08 -23.83 -15.33
C GLY A 437 -7.24 -22.96 -16.27
N THR A 438 -7.83 -21.94 -16.92
CA THR A 438 -7.13 -21.00 -17.80
C THR A 438 -7.29 -19.55 -17.33
N PHE A 439 -6.29 -18.70 -17.56
CA PHE A 439 -6.33 -17.30 -17.15
C PHE A 439 -6.99 -16.41 -18.22
N ASN A 440 -7.98 -15.62 -17.81
CA ASN A 440 -8.72 -14.71 -18.68
C ASN A 440 -8.09 -13.30 -18.69
N HIS A 441 -7.17 -13.09 -19.64
CA HIS A 441 -6.45 -11.82 -19.80
C HIS A 441 -7.33 -10.65 -20.26
N GLU A 442 -8.34 -10.90 -21.10
CA GLU A 442 -9.28 -9.86 -21.53
C GLU A 442 -10.08 -9.31 -20.35
N LYS A 443 -10.54 -10.22 -19.47
CA LYS A 443 -11.27 -9.79 -18.27
C LYS A 443 -10.36 -9.02 -17.30
N LEU A 444 -9.09 -9.44 -17.17
CA LEU A 444 -8.10 -8.69 -16.40
C LEU A 444 -7.93 -7.28 -16.97
N TYR A 445 -7.77 -7.15 -18.29
CA TYR A 445 -7.65 -5.87 -18.98
C TYR A 445 -8.80 -4.93 -18.65
N ASP A 446 -10.05 -5.38 -18.81
CA ASP A 446 -11.24 -4.57 -18.52
C ASP A 446 -11.29 -4.09 -17.06
N VAL A 447 -11.04 -4.99 -16.12
CA VAL A 447 -11.06 -4.65 -14.68
C VAL A 447 -9.94 -3.67 -14.36
N THR A 448 -8.72 -3.92 -14.86
CA THR A 448 -7.59 -3.03 -14.63
C THR A 448 -7.88 -1.62 -15.13
N LYS A 449 -8.47 -1.46 -16.32
CA LYS A 449 -8.84 -0.13 -16.82
C LYS A 449 -9.74 0.61 -15.84
N ARG A 450 -10.78 -0.05 -15.33
CA ARG A 450 -11.70 0.54 -14.33
C ARG A 450 -10.96 0.91 -13.04
N VAL A 451 -10.08 0.05 -12.53
CA VAL A 451 -9.32 0.35 -11.29
C VAL A 451 -8.38 1.54 -11.51
N THR A 452 -7.73 1.67 -12.68
CA THR A 452 -6.91 2.85 -13.01
C THR A 452 -7.74 4.14 -12.96
N LEU A 453 -8.96 4.14 -13.52
CA LEU A 453 -9.86 5.30 -13.47
C LEU A 453 -10.22 5.66 -12.02
N ASN A 454 -10.52 4.65 -11.19
CA ASN A 454 -10.87 4.85 -9.79
C ASN A 454 -9.70 5.49 -9.02
N LEU A 455 -8.48 4.97 -9.21
CA LEU A 455 -7.29 5.52 -8.56
C LEU A 455 -6.99 6.95 -9.03
N ASN A 456 -7.22 7.28 -10.30
CA ASN A 456 -7.10 8.66 -10.76
C ASN A 456 -8.12 9.59 -10.07
N LYS A 457 -9.38 9.17 -9.91
CA LYS A 457 -10.38 9.95 -9.15
C LYS A 457 -10.02 10.10 -7.68
N VAL A 458 -9.40 9.08 -7.07
CA VAL A 458 -8.91 9.16 -5.68
C VAL A 458 -7.94 10.32 -5.49
N ILE A 459 -7.06 10.62 -6.47
CA ILE A 459 -6.11 11.75 -6.40
C ILE A 459 -6.86 13.08 -6.15
N ASP A 460 -7.92 13.34 -6.90
CA ASP A 460 -8.64 14.61 -6.80
C ASP A 460 -9.53 14.69 -5.55
N ARG A 461 -10.02 13.53 -5.10
CA ARG A 461 -10.94 13.38 -3.95
C ARG A 461 -10.22 13.29 -2.62
N ASN A 462 -8.92 13.03 -2.61
CA ASN A 462 -8.15 12.79 -1.40
C ASN A 462 -8.01 14.06 -0.53
N TYR A 463 -8.16 13.89 0.78
CA TYR A 463 -7.74 14.90 1.75
C TYR A 463 -6.23 14.75 2.02
N TYR A 464 -5.45 15.77 1.70
CA TYR A 464 -4.01 15.78 1.92
C TYR A 464 -3.65 16.37 3.29
N PRO A 465 -2.90 15.65 4.15
CA PRO A 465 -2.55 16.13 5.49
C PRO A 465 -1.51 17.27 5.49
N VAL A 466 -0.74 17.39 4.41
CA VAL A 466 0.28 18.42 4.19
C VAL A 466 0.20 18.93 2.75
N GLU A 467 0.52 20.20 2.52
CA GLU A 467 0.34 20.83 1.20
C GLU A 467 1.33 20.27 0.17
N GLU A 468 2.55 19.95 0.59
CA GLU A 468 3.58 19.33 -0.26
C GLU A 468 3.11 17.99 -0.83
N ALA A 469 2.24 17.27 -0.12
CA ALA A 469 1.65 16.03 -0.58
C ALA A 469 0.63 16.26 -1.70
N LYS A 470 -0.19 17.32 -1.55
CA LYS A 470 -1.13 17.74 -2.59
C LYS A 470 -0.38 18.22 -3.83
N ASN A 471 0.66 19.03 -3.64
CA ASN A 471 1.50 19.53 -4.72
C ASN A 471 2.07 18.39 -5.58
N SER A 472 2.75 17.42 -4.95
CA SER A 472 3.33 16.26 -5.65
C SER A 472 2.26 15.44 -6.38
N ASN A 473 1.18 15.05 -5.68
CA ASN A 473 0.18 14.17 -6.26
C ASN A 473 -0.60 14.84 -7.41
N MET A 474 -0.88 16.14 -7.33
CA MET A 474 -1.55 16.86 -8.43
C MET A 474 -0.64 17.10 -9.63
N ARG A 475 0.68 17.25 -9.44
CA ARG A 475 1.64 17.48 -10.52
C ARG A 475 1.98 16.21 -11.31
N HIS A 476 2.13 15.07 -10.63
CA HIS A 476 2.63 13.84 -11.23
C HIS A 476 1.56 12.75 -11.36
N ARG A 477 0.53 12.82 -10.51
CA ARG A 477 -0.62 11.92 -10.49
C ARG A 477 -0.26 10.42 -10.46
N PRO A 478 0.70 9.95 -9.65
CA PRO A 478 1.05 8.54 -9.60
C PRO A 478 -0.07 7.69 -8.98
N VAL A 479 -0.20 6.47 -9.48
CA VAL A 479 -1.05 5.43 -8.91
C VAL A 479 -0.28 4.12 -8.82
N GLY A 480 -0.66 3.25 -7.90
CA GLY A 480 -0.06 1.93 -7.72
C GLY A 480 -1.10 0.82 -7.80
N LEU A 481 -1.17 0.18 -8.97
CA LEU A 481 -1.90 -1.07 -9.15
C LEU A 481 -1.05 -2.24 -8.69
N GLY A 482 -1.58 -3.02 -7.77
CA GLY A 482 -1.00 -4.29 -7.35
C GLY A 482 -1.90 -5.48 -7.66
N VAL A 483 -1.46 -6.64 -7.21
CA VAL A 483 -2.18 -7.90 -7.33
C VAL A 483 -2.24 -8.58 -5.97
N GLN A 484 -3.12 -9.56 -5.83
CA GLN A 484 -3.16 -10.50 -4.71
C GLN A 484 -3.63 -11.86 -5.21
N GLY A 485 -3.28 -12.91 -4.47
CA GLY A 485 -3.65 -14.29 -4.80
C GLY A 485 -2.96 -14.85 -6.04
N LEU A 486 -1.70 -14.47 -6.30
CA LEU A 486 -0.94 -15.09 -7.39
C LEU A 486 -0.76 -16.60 -7.18
N ALA A 487 -0.44 -17.02 -5.95
CA ALA A 487 -0.33 -18.44 -5.59
C ALA A 487 -1.65 -19.18 -5.78
N ASP A 488 -2.77 -18.58 -5.36
CA ASP A 488 -4.11 -19.14 -5.56
C ASP A 488 -4.44 -19.33 -7.04
N ALA A 489 -4.15 -18.32 -7.88
CA ALA A 489 -4.36 -18.40 -9.32
C ALA A 489 -3.55 -19.55 -9.94
N PHE A 490 -2.27 -19.70 -9.56
CA PHE A 490 -1.45 -20.83 -9.98
C PHE A 490 -2.01 -22.17 -9.52
N ILE A 491 -2.48 -22.29 -8.28
CA ILE A 491 -3.11 -23.51 -7.76
C ILE A 491 -4.38 -23.85 -8.55
N LEU A 492 -5.23 -22.86 -8.85
CA LEU A 492 -6.45 -23.05 -9.64
C LEU A 492 -6.15 -23.51 -11.08
N MET A 493 -5.04 -23.04 -11.66
CA MET A 493 -4.53 -23.48 -12.97
C MET A 493 -3.69 -24.76 -12.92
N ARG A 494 -3.45 -25.32 -11.73
CA ARG A 494 -2.60 -26.50 -11.50
C ARG A 494 -1.14 -26.30 -11.90
N LEU A 495 -0.63 -25.09 -11.71
CA LEU A 495 0.75 -24.72 -12.00
C LEU A 495 1.58 -24.69 -10.71
N PRO A 496 2.66 -25.48 -10.60
CA PRO A 496 3.65 -25.27 -9.54
C PRO A 496 4.28 -23.89 -9.66
N PHE A 497 4.49 -23.22 -8.53
CA PHE A 497 5.00 -21.84 -8.51
C PHE A 497 6.34 -21.67 -9.25
N THR A 498 7.19 -22.71 -9.24
CA THR A 498 8.53 -22.72 -9.86
C THR A 498 8.55 -23.30 -11.28
N SER A 499 7.40 -23.59 -11.89
CA SER A 499 7.31 -24.12 -13.26
C SER A 499 7.55 -23.04 -14.32
N ASP A 500 8.04 -23.45 -15.50
CA ASP A 500 8.22 -22.53 -16.64
C ASP A 500 6.88 -21.98 -17.14
N GLU A 501 5.81 -22.78 -17.02
CA GLU A 501 4.45 -22.35 -17.31
C GLU A 501 3.99 -21.24 -16.36
N ALA A 502 4.23 -21.37 -15.05
CA ALA A 502 3.92 -20.31 -14.08
C ALA A 502 4.73 -19.04 -14.36
N LYS A 503 5.99 -19.15 -14.76
CA LYS A 503 6.83 -18.01 -15.16
C LYS A 503 6.25 -17.29 -16.38
N LYS A 504 5.80 -18.03 -17.38
CA LYS A 504 5.15 -17.46 -18.58
C LYS A 504 3.84 -16.76 -18.23
N VAL A 505 2.97 -17.41 -17.47
CA VAL A 505 1.69 -16.82 -17.04
C VAL A 505 1.92 -15.58 -16.17
N ASN A 506 2.92 -15.59 -15.29
CA ASN A 506 3.31 -14.41 -14.52
C ASN A 506 3.65 -13.22 -15.44
N GLN A 507 4.50 -13.45 -16.45
CA GLN A 507 4.85 -12.41 -17.43
C GLN A 507 3.60 -11.88 -18.13
N GLU A 508 2.73 -12.75 -18.61
CA GLU A 508 1.51 -12.36 -19.34
C GLU A 508 0.50 -11.61 -18.46
N ILE A 509 0.37 -11.97 -17.17
CA ILE A 509 -0.49 -11.27 -16.21
C ILE A 509 -0.01 -9.83 -16.03
N PHE A 510 1.29 -9.64 -15.75
CA PHE A 510 1.84 -8.29 -15.52
C PHE A 510 1.95 -7.46 -16.80
N GLU A 511 2.17 -8.10 -17.95
CA GLU A 511 2.08 -7.43 -19.26
C GLU A 511 0.67 -6.89 -19.49
N THR A 512 -0.35 -7.71 -19.22
CA THR A 512 -1.76 -7.30 -19.34
C THR A 512 -2.12 -6.17 -18.39
N LEU A 513 -1.70 -6.27 -17.12
CA LEU A 513 -1.92 -5.26 -16.10
C LEU A 513 -1.33 -3.90 -16.52
N TYR A 514 -0.08 -3.91 -17.00
CA TYR A 514 0.59 -2.69 -17.43
C TYR A 514 -0.02 -2.11 -18.71
N PHE A 515 -0.31 -2.95 -19.71
CA PHE A 515 -0.94 -2.52 -20.97
C PHE A 515 -2.30 -1.86 -20.72
N ALA A 516 -3.15 -2.48 -19.90
CA ALA A 516 -4.46 -1.96 -19.54
C ALA A 516 -4.36 -0.62 -18.78
N ALA A 517 -3.44 -0.53 -17.82
CA ALA A 517 -3.25 0.69 -17.03
C ALA A 517 -2.75 1.86 -17.89
N VAL A 518 -1.79 1.63 -18.80
CA VAL A 518 -1.30 2.65 -19.73
C VAL A 518 -2.42 3.07 -20.69
N THR A 519 -3.18 2.10 -21.20
CA THR A 519 -4.32 2.40 -22.09
C THR A 519 -5.35 3.28 -21.41
N SER A 520 -5.77 2.93 -20.20
CA SER A 520 -6.73 3.72 -19.41
C SER A 520 -6.20 5.13 -19.10
N SER A 521 -4.92 5.25 -18.73
CA SER A 521 -4.30 6.54 -18.45
C SER A 521 -4.17 7.41 -19.71
N MET A 522 -3.89 6.81 -20.87
CA MET A 522 -3.87 7.51 -22.16
C MET A 522 -5.28 7.97 -22.57
N GLU A 523 -6.29 7.12 -22.42
CA GLU A 523 -7.69 7.48 -22.69
C GLU A 523 -8.16 8.64 -21.82
N LEU A 524 -7.80 8.65 -20.54
CA LEU A 524 -8.04 9.80 -19.66
C LEU A 524 -7.31 11.05 -20.12
N SER A 525 -6.07 10.92 -20.60
CA SER A 525 -5.28 12.05 -21.12
C SER A 525 -5.95 12.73 -22.31
N LYS A 526 -6.67 11.98 -23.16
CA LYS A 526 -7.46 12.56 -24.27
C LYS A 526 -8.58 13.49 -23.80
N ILE A 527 -9.12 13.25 -22.59
CA ILE A 527 -10.26 13.99 -22.04
C ILE A 527 -9.78 15.13 -21.14
N GLU A 528 -8.81 14.86 -20.26
CA GLU A 528 -8.38 15.77 -19.21
C GLU A 528 -6.97 16.37 -19.42
N GLY A 529 -6.30 15.98 -20.49
CA GLY A 529 -4.89 16.29 -20.75
C GLY A 529 -3.92 15.44 -19.92
N PRO A 530 -2.63 15.41 -20.31
CA PRO A 530 -1.60 14.67 -19.58
C PRO A 530 -1.35 15.28 -18.19
N TYR A 531 -0.66 14.54 -17.31
CA TYR A 531 -0.18 15.13 -16.05
C TYR A 531 0.84 16.24 -16.30
N SER A 532 0.93 17.21 -15.39
CA SER A 532 1.65 18.47 -15.60
C SER A 532 3.13 18.32 -15.95
N THR A 533 3.78 17.25 -15.47
CA THR A 533 5.21 16.98 -15.74
C THR A 533 5.44 15.83 -16.72
N PHE A 534 4.48 15.59 -17.61
CA PHE A 534 4.58 14.57 -18.65
C PHE A 534 5.70 14.86 -19.63
N GLU A 535 5.81 16.11 -20.09
CA GLU A 535 6.84 16.50 -21.04
C GLU A 535 8.25 16.24 -20.51
N GLY A 536 9.07 15.57 -21.33
CA GLY A 536 10.43 15.17 -20.99
C GLY A 536 10.56 13.84 -20.25
N SER A 537 9.45 13.25 -19.77
CA SER A 537 9.45 11.90 -19.20
C SER A 537 9.80 10.84 -20.27
N PRO A 538 10.31 9.65 -19.89
CA PRO A 538 10.49 8.53 -20.82
C PRO A 538 9.24 8.21 -21.64
N ILE A 539 8.08 8.09 -20.98
CA ILE A 539 6.84 7.72 -21.68
C ILE A 539 6.39 8.77 -22.71
N SER A 540 6.73 10.06 -22.51
CA SER A 540 6.48 11.11 -23.52
C SER A 540 7.28 10.93 -24.81
N LYS A 541 8.42 10.22 -24.73
CA LYS A 541 9.25 9.84 -25.87
C LYS A 541 8.86 8.47 -26.45
N GLY A 542 7.77 7.89 -25.93
CA GLY A 542 7.37 6.54 -26.24
C GLY A 542 8.37 5.52 -25.70
N GLU A 543 8.95 5.72 -24.51
CA GLU A 543 9.73 4.69 -23.80
C GLU A 543 8.89 4.13 -22.65
N PHE A 544 8.47 2.86 -22.77
CA PHE A 544 7.71 2.16 -21.73
C PHE A 544 8.63 1.50 -20.71
N GLN A 545 8.07 1.00 -19.61
CA GLN A 545 8.85 0.42 -18.53
C GLN A 545 9.80 -0.68 -19.02
N PHE A 546 9.33 -1.60 -19.87
CA PHE A 546 10.14 -2.69 -20.41
C PHE A 546 11.28 -2.20 -21.32
N ASN A 547 11.12 -1.07 -22.00
CA ASN A 547 12.20 -0.45 -22.77
C ASN A 547 13.33 0.03 -21.85
N LEU A 548 13.00 0.54 -20.66
CA LEU A 548 13.99 0.89 -19.62
C LEU A 548 14.70 -0.34 -19.03
N TRP A 549 14.17 -1.55 -19.25
CA TRP A 549 14.83 -2.82 -18.94
C TRP A 549 15.62 -3.39 -20.13
N GLY A 550 15.70 -2.68 -21.25
CA GLY A 550 16.41 -3.10 -22.46
C GLY A 550 15.64 -4.05 -23.37
N LEU A 551 14.32 -4.19 -23.16
CA LEU A 551 13.45 -5.04 -23.98
C LEU A 551 12.74 -4.21 -25.06
N ASN A 552 12.43 -4.86 -26.18
CA ASN A 552 11.63 -4.32 -27.26
C ASN A 552 10.29 -5.05 -27.38
N ASP A 553 9.37 -4.55 -28.21
CA ASP A 553 8.03 -5.13 -28.39
C ASP A 553 8.09 -6.61 -28.85
N ALA A 554 9.13 -6.98 -29.60
CA ALA A 554 9.35 -8.36 -30.06
C ALA A 554 9.74 -9.34 -28.95
N ASP A 555 10.18 -8.85 -27.79
CA ASP A 555 10.56 -9.67 -26.63
C ASP A 555 9.36 -9.98 -25.70
N LEU A 556 8.20 -9.37 -25.96
CA LEU A 556 6.98 -9.52 -25.17
C LEU A 556 6.13 -10.72 -25.65
N SER A 557 5.04 -11.02 -24.94
CA SER A 557 4.24 -12.22 -25.24
C SER A 557 3.52 -12.20 -26.60
N GLY A 558 3.46 -11.04 -27.25
CA GLY A 558 2.69 -10.82 -28.49
C GLY A 558 1.18 -10.72 -28.26
N ARG A 559 0.72 -10.68 -26.99
CA ARG A 559 -0.70 -10.62 -26.62
C ARG A 559 -1.35 -9.27 -26.91
N TRP A 560 -0.59 -8.19 -26.76
CA TRP A 560 -1.10 -6.81 -26.83
C TRP A 560 -0.37 -5.99 -27.90
N ASP A 561 -1.10 -5.09 -28.56
CA ASP A 561 -0.55 -4.21 -29.59
C ASP A 561 0.14 -2.97 -28.97
N TRP A 562 1.37 -3.20 -28.50
CA TRP A 562 2.22 -2.15 -27.92
C TRP A 562 2.58 -1.06 -28.93
N ALA A 563 2.70 -1.39 -30.21
CA ALA A 563 3.06 -0.44 -31.25
C ALA A 563 1.96 0.60 -31.49
N SER A 564 0.70 0.17 -31.52
CA SER A 564 -0.44 1.09 -31.61
C SER A 564 -0.59 1.90 -30.33
N LEU A 565 -0.49 1.28 -29.15
CA LEU A 565 -0.56 2.02 -27.89
C LEU A 565 0.54 3.09 -27.77
N ARG A 566 1.75 2.79 -28.22
CA ARG A 566 2.88 3.74 -28.24
C ARG A 566 2.57 4.98 -29.07
N LYS A 567 1.96 4.82 -30.26
CA LYS A 567 1.56 5.96 -31.11
C LYS A 567 0.53 6.84 -30.39
N GLU A 568 -0.48 6.23 -29.80
CA GLU A 568 -1.53 6.94 -29.06
C GLU A 568 -0.97 7.68 -27.84
N VAL A 569 -0.06 7.04 -27.09
CA VAL A 569 0.61 7.64 -25.93
C VAL A 569 1.49 8.83 -26.32
N VAL A 570 2.27 8.73 -27.40
CA VAL A 570 3.09 9.86 -27.87
C VAL A 570 2.21 11.00 -28.37
N GLN A 571 1.07 10.70 -29.01
CA GLN A 571 0.16 11.71 -29.53
C GLN A 571 -0.66 12.42 -28.46
N HIS A 572 -1.13 11.68 -27.45
CA HIS A 572 -2.12 12.17 -26.49
C HIS A 572 -1.61 12.29 -25.05
N GLY A 573 -0.45 11.72 -24.77
CA GLY A 573 0.11 11.58 -23.43
C GLY A 573 -0.63 10.57 -22.56
N VAL A 574 -0.29 10.57 -21.27
CA VAL A 574 -0.95 9.77 -20.23
C VAL A 574 -1.31 10.66 -19.03
N ARG A 575 -2.34 10.28 -18.29
CA ARG A 575 -2.85 11.04 -17.14
C ARG A 575 -2.05 10.81 -15.85
N ASN A 576 -1.27 9.73 -15.76
CA ASN A 576 -0.59 9.32 -14.53
C ASN A 576 0.89 9.01 -14.82
N SER A 577 1.81 9.52 -13.99
CA SER A 577 3.24 9.31 -14.21
C SER A 577 3.71 7.87 -13.95
N LEU A 578 3.06 7.17 -13.02
CA LEU A 578 3.37 5.80 -12.60
C LEU A 578 2.04 5.05 -12.40
N LEU A 579 2.04 3.73 -12.61
CA LEU A 579 0.81 2.96 -12.75
C LEU A 579 0.76 1.66 -11.95
N VAL A 580 1.86 0.92 -11.88
CA VAL A 580 1.91 -0.45 -11.34
C VAL A 580 2.95 -0.50 -10.22
N ALA A 581 2.51 -0.90 -9.03
CA ALA A 581 3.35 -1.07 -7.84
C ALA A 581 2.72 -2.14 -6.92
N PRO A 582 3.09 -3.43 -7.11
CA PRO A 582 2.56 -4.51 -6.30
C PRO A 582 2.97 -4.37 -4.83
N MET A 583 1.99 -4.05 -3.99
CA MET A 583 2.16 -3.83 -2.56
C MET A 583 1.92 -5.11 -1.74
N PRO A 584 2.42 -5.19 -0.50
CA PRO A 584 1.92 -6.15 0.48
C PRO A 584 0.42 -5.95 0.72
N THR A 585 -0.35 -7.04 0.66
CA THR A 585 -1.82 -7.00 0.78
C THR A 585 -2.34 -7.57 2.09
N ALA A 586 -1.50 -7.70 3.12
CA ALA A 586 -1.76 -8.36 4.40
C ALA A 586 -3.21 -8.26 4.91
N SER A 587 -3.80 -7.07 4.97
CA SER A 587 -5.20 -6.92 5.42
C SER A 587 -6.24 -7.16 4.32
N THR A 588 -5.98 -6.73 3.09
CA THR A 588 -6.97 -6.77 2.00
C THR A 588 -7.07 -8.15 1.35
N SER A 589 -5.98 -8.93 1.29
CA SER A 589 -6.03 -10.33 0.85
C SER A 589 -6.73 -11.23 1.86
N GLN A 590 -6.54 -10.97 3.16
CA GLN A 590 -7.34 -11.63 4.20
C GLN A 590 -8.85 -11.36 4.05
N ILE A 591 -9.24 -10.13 3.71
CA ILE A 591 -10.67 -9.80 3.48
C ILE A 591 -11.21 -10.59 2.28
N LEU A 592 -10.45 -10.71 1.19
CA LEU A 592 -10.91 -11.41 0.00
C LEU A 592 -10.82 -12.94 0.12
N GLY A 593 -9.98 -13.45 1.03
CA GLY A 593 -9.71 -14.88 1.21
C GLY A 593 -8.60 -15.38 0.29
N ASN A 594 -7.63 -14.53 -0.06
CA ASN A 594 -6.52 -14.83 -0.96
C ASN A 594 -5.18 -14.87 -0.21
N ASN A 595 -4.18 -15.55 -0.79
CA ASN A 595 -2.78 -15.41 -0.41
C ASN A 595 -2.26 -13.99 -0.71
N GLU A 596 -1.23 -13.58 0.02
CA GLU A 596 -0.69 -12.23 -0.06
C GLU A 596 0.01 -11.94 -1.40
N ALA A 597 -0.32 -10.79 -1.98
CA ALA A 597 0.35 -10.18 -3.12
C ALA A 597 0.72 -11.17 -4.25
N PHE A 598 2.03 -11.25 -4.53
CA PHE A 598 2.67 -12.17 -5.48
C PHE A 598 3.47 -13.26 -4.76
N GLU A 599 3.21 -13.49 -3.47
CA GLU A 599 3.97 -14.42 -2.63
C GLU A 599 3.49 -15.86 -2.84
N PRO A 600 4.37 -16.87 -2.70
CA PRO A 600 3.96 -18.26 -2.52
C PRO A 600 3.27 -18.43 -1.14
N TYR A 601 2.54 -19.53 -0.97
CA TYR A 601 2.11 -19.93 0.37
C TYR A 601 3.34 -20.19 1.26
N THR A 602 3.40 -19.52 2.41
CA THR A 602 4.50 -19.67 3.38
C THR A 602 4.40 -20.98 4.17
N SER A 603 3.18 -21.46 4.39
CA SER A 603 2.86 -22.75 5.01
C SER A 603 1.56 -23.31 4.42
N ASN A 604 1.41 -24.64 4.44
CA ASN A 604 0.13 -25.31 4.12
C ASN A 604 -0.82 -25.41 5.32
N ILE A 605 -0.32 -25.15 6.55
CA ILE A 605 -1.08 -25.17 7.80
C ILE A 605 -0.66 -24.06 8.74
#